data_AF-A0A851MJ94-F1
#
_entry.id   AF-A0A851MJ94-F1
#
_cell.length_a   1.000
_cell.length_b   1.000
_cell.length_c   1.000
_cell.angle_alpha   90.00
_cell.angle_beta   90.00
_cell.angle_gamma   90.00
#
_symmetry.space_group_name_H-M   'P 1'
#
loop_
_entity.id
_entity.type
_entity.pdbx_description
1 polymer ?
#
loop_
_entity_poly.entity_id
_entity_poly.type
_entity_poly.pdbx_seq_one_letter_code
_entity_poly.pdbx_strand_id
1 'polypeptide(L)'
;MKLFSCLMALVLFLLQAVPGLGLPRDTLRCLEYHGYCFHLKSCPEPFTAFGTCYRRRKTCCVDTTSISHICREEGGHCVAPHIRCLQEQVGHCPRRGWKCCSEL
;
A
#
# COMPACT_ATOMS: atom_id res chain seq x y z
N MET A 1 20.46 -26.78 -34.05
CA MET A 1 20.20 -25.38 -33.63
C MET A 1 18.76 -25.08 -33.20
N LYS A 2 17.76 -25.96 -33.43
CA LYS A 2 16.37 -25.75 -32.95
C LYS A 2 16.14 -26.16 -31.49
N LEU A 3 16.80 -27.22 -31.00
CA LEU A 3 16.64 -27.71 -29.63
C LEU A 3 17.01 -26.67 -28.55
N PHE A 4 18.10 -25.94 -28.74
CA PHE A 4 18.51 -24.88 -27.82
C PHE A 4 17.49 -23.73 -27.77
N SER A 5 16.89 -23.38 -28.91
CA SER A 5 15.86 -22.33 -28.96
C SER A 5 14.59 -22.76 -28.21
N CYS A 6 14.16 -24.02 -28.36
CA CYS A 6 13.04 -24.56 -27.60
C CYS A 6 13.34 -24.62 -26.10
N LEU A 7 14.55 -25.02 -25.71
CA LEU A 7 14.98 -25.06 -24.31
C LEU A 7 14.95 -23.67 -23.67
N MET A 8 15.46 -22.65 -24.38
CA MET A 8 15.44 -21.26 -23.89
C MET A 8 14.01 -20.72 -23.76
N ALA A 9 13.13 -21.03 -24.70
CA ALA A 9 11.71 -20.66 -24.61
C ALA A 9 11.01 -21.31 -23.41
N LEU A 10 11.32 -22.57 -23.12
CA LEU A 10 10.77 -23.32 -21.98
C LEU A 10 11.25 -22.72 -20.64
N VAL A 11 12.54 -22.37 -20.55
CA VAL A 11 13.11 -21.71 -19.36
C VAL A 11 12.46 -20.33 -19.12
N LEU A 12 12.26 -19.54 -20.18
CA LEU A 12 11.59 -18.25 -20.07
C LEU A 12 10.13 -18.38 -19.63
N PHE A 13 9.41 -19.39 -20.11
CA PHE A 13 8.05 -19.69 -19.66
C PHE A 13 7.99 -20.10 -18.18
N LEU A 14 8.94 -20.91 -17.71
CA LEU A 14 9.02 -21.33 -16.30
C LEU A 14 9.34 -20.16 -15.37
N LEU A 15 10.15 -19.19 -15.81
CA LEU A 15 10.45 -17.97 -15.06
C LEU A 15 9.21 -17.08 -14.84
N GLN A 16 8.26 -17.07 -15.78
CA GLN A 16 7.01 -16.31 -15.62
C GLN A 16 6.01 -16.96 -14.65
N ALA A 17 6.20 -18.25 -14.32
CA ALA A 17 5.28 -19.02 -13.48
C ALA A 17 5.66 -19.05 -11.99
N VAL A 18 6.70 -18.34 -11.55
CA VAL A 18 7.13 -18.34 -10.14
C VAL A 18 6.27 -17.34 -9.35
N PRO A 19 5.37 -17.78 -8.45
CA PRO A 19 4.51 -16.89 -7.65
C PRO A 19 5.28 -16.11 -6.56
N GLY A 20 6.61 -16.13 -6.61
CA GLY A 20 7.52 -15.59 -5.61
C GLY A 20 8.19 -14.27 -5.98
N LEU A 21 7.97 -13.75 -7.20
CA LEU A 21 8.48 -12.43 -7.62
C LEU A 21 7.54 -11.27 -7.24
N GLY A 22 6.43 -11.55 -6.56
CA GLY A 22 5.52 -10.53 -6.05
C GLY A 22 6.06 -9.90 -4.77
N LEU A 23 5.84 -8.59 -4.61
CA LEU A 23 6.10 -7.90 -3.35
C LEU A 23 5.32 -8.60 -2.21
N PRO A 24 5.89 -8.79 -1.02
CA PRO A 24 5.16 -9.36 0.11
C PRO A 24 3.85 -8.61 0.38
N ARG A 25 2.78 -9.33 0.76
CA ARG A 25 1.44 -8.75 0.97
C ARG A 25 1.43 -7.60 1.99
N ASP A 26 2.27 -7.70 3.02
CA ASP A 26 2.47 -6.66 4.02
C ASP A 26 3.20 -5.43 3.46
N THR A 27 4.18 -5.63 2.59
CA THR A 27 4.83 -4.53 1.85
C THR A 27 3.86 -3.86 0.89
N LEU A 28 3.04 -4.63 0.15
CA LEU A 28 1.99 -4.09 -0.72
C LEU A 28 1.02 -3.22 0.08
N ARG A 29 0.54 -3.72 1.23
CA ARG A 29 -0.33 -2.97 2.12
C ARG A 29 0.33 -1.70 2.64
N CYS A 30 1.62 -1.73 2.96
CA CYS A 30 2.34 -0.53 3.40
C CYS A 30 2.34 0.55 2.30
N LEU A 31 2.61 0.16 1.05
CA LEU A 31 2.62 1.07 -0.10
C LEU A 31 1.23 1.60 -0.46
N GLU A 32 0.18 0.78 -0.34
CA GLU A 32 -1.21 1.21 -0.53
C GLU A 32 -1.59 2.36 0.41
N TYR A 33 -1.00 2.37 1.61
CA TYR A 33 -1.21 3.40 2.63
C TYR A 33 -0.18 4.53 2.54
N HIS A 34 0.50 4.68 1.40
CA HIS A 34 1.57 5.67 1.18
C HIS A 34 2.70 5.60 2.22
N GLY A 35 2.87 4.42 2.83
CA GLY A 35 3.89 4.16 3.84
C GLY A 35 5.21 3.73 3.23
N TYR A 36 6.27 3.96 3.99
CA TYR A 36 7.63 3.58 3.69
C TYR A 36 8.12 2.47 4.62
N CYS A 37 8.93 1.57 4.08
CA CYS A 37 9.47 0.44 4.82
C CYS A 37 10.86 0.73 5.37
N PHE A 38 10.93 0.97 6.67
CA PHE A 38 12.19 1.20 7.37
C PHE A 38 12.72 -0.07 8.01
N HIS A 39 14.04 -0.26 7.94
CA HIS A 39 14.72 -1.33 8.66
C HIS A 39 14.73 -1.13 10.19
N LEU A 40 14.52 0.11 10.63
CA LEU A 40 14.48 0.48 12.04
C LEU A 40 13.25 -0.12 12.72
N LYS A 41 13.39 -0.42 14.02
CA LYS A 41 12.26 -0.83 14.86
C LYS A 41 11.28 0.32 15.13
N SER A 42 11.75 1.56 15.04
CA SER A 42 10.98 2.78 15.20
C SER A 42 10.99 3.60 13.90
N CYS A 43 9.93 4.38 13.70
CA CYS A 43 9.86 5.32 12.59
C CYS A 43 10.60 6.62 12.99
N PRO A 44 11.45 7.17 12.10
CA PRO A 44 12.01 8.49 12.32
C PRO A 44 10.91 9.54 12.24
N GLU A 45 11.01 10.64 12.98
CA GLU A 45 10.13 11.79 12.75
C GLU A 45 10.33 12.31 11.31
N PRO A 46 9.27 12.75 10.61
CA PRO A 46 7.88 12.92 11.05
C PRO A 46 6.97 11.68 10.79
N PHE A 47 7.50 10.47 10.76
CA PHE A 47 6.73 9.28 10.43
C PHE A 47 6.24 8.53 11.67
N THR A 48 5.04 7.95 11.60
CA THR A 48 4.48 7.11 12.66
C THR A 48 4.36 5.64 12.23
N ALA A 49 4.56 4.73 13.18
CA ALA A 49 4.44 3.31 12.93
C ALA A 49 3.00 2.91 12.65
N PHE A 50 2.76 2.40 11.44
CA PHE A 50 1.44 1.93 10.99
C PHE A 50 1.34 0.39 11.02
N GLY A 51 2.46 -0.30 10.83
CA GLY A 51 2.49 -1.76 10.80
C GLY A 51 3.86 -2.30 10.47
N THR A 52 3.90 -3.43 9.77
CA THR A 52 5.16 -4.08 9.36
C THR A 52 5.15 -4.40 7.87
N CYS A 53 6.34 -4.62 7.31
CA CYS A 53 6.51 -5.01 5.92
C CYS A 53 7.73 -5.95 5.74
N TYR A 54 7.92 -6.44 4.50
CA TYR A 54 8.94 -7.43 4.15
C TYR A 54 8.85 -8.69 5.03
N ARG A 55 7.68 -9.32 5.07
CA ARG A 55 7.37 -10.48 5.93
C ARG A 55 7.60 -10.17 7.41
N ARG A 56 7.10 -9.02 7.86
CA ARG A 56 7.18 -8.51 9.24
C ARG A 56 8.60 -8.22 9.76
N ARG A 57 9.60 -8.13 8.88
CA ARG A 57 11.01 -7.87 9.25
C ARG A 57 11.35 -6.39 9.35
N LYS A 58 10.51 -5.53 8.77
CA LYS A 58 10.68 -4.08 8.71
C LYS A 58 9.44 -3.39 9.25
N THR A 59 9.59 -2.14 9.65
CA THR A 59 8.49 -1.30 10.14
C THR A 59 7.90 -0.53 8.97
N CYS A 60 6.58 -0.55 8.84
CA CYS A 60 5.86 0.32 7.90
C CYS A 60 5.57 1.64 8.61
N CYS A 61 6.09 2.73 8.05
CA CYS A 61 6.01 4.06 8.60
C CYS A 61 5.26 4.98 7.64
N VAL A 62 4.24 5.66 8.13
CA VAL A 62 3.44 6.61 7.34
C VAL A 62 3.78 8.03 7.75
N ASP A 63 3.83 8.93 6.77
CA ASP A 63 4.14 10.33 6.98
C ASP A 63 2.94 11.04 7.63
N THR A 64 3.09 11.46 8.88
CA THR A 64 2.02 12.16 9.61
C THR A 64 1.94 13.65 9.29
N THR A 65 2.92 14.21 8.57
CA THR A 65 2.86 15.58 8.06
C THR A 65 2.13 15.66 6.73
N SER A 66 2.05 14.55 6.00
CA SER A 66 1.18 14.45 4.84
C SER A 66 -0.28 14.36 5.31
N ILE A 67 -1.14 15.17 4.71
CA ILE A 67 -2.62 15.38 4.81
C ILE A 67 -3.50 14.10 4.89
N SER A 68 -2.91 12.92 5.02
CA SER A 68 -3.55 11.61 5.06
C SER A 68 -4.25 11.23 6.37
N HIS A 69 -4.05 12.00 7.45
CA HIS A 69 -4.75 11.81 8.72
C HIS A 69 -6.04 12.65 8.85
N ILE A 70 -6.24 13.64 7.97
CA ILE A 70 -7.32 14.64 8.10
C ILE A 70 -8.70 13.99 8.16
N CYS A 71 -8.95 12.96 7.33
CA CYS A 71 -10.29 12.42 7.22
C CYS A 71 -10.83 11.89 8.55
N ARG A 72 -10.04 11.09 9.26
CA ARG A 72 -10.51 10.46 10.50
C ARG A 72 -10.36 11.38 11.71
N GLU A 73 -9.37 12.27 11.71
CA GLU A 73 -9.16 13.23 12.78
C GLU A 73 -10.21 14.35 12.78
N GLU A 74 -10.73 14.74 11.62
CA GLU A 74 -11.84 15.71 11.49
C GLU A 74 -13.24 15.07 11.62
N GLY A 75 -13.32 13.79 12.02
CA GLY A 75 -14.60 13.09 12.23
C GLY A 75 -15.25 12.56 10.95
N GLY A 76 -14.54 12.55 9.83
CA GLY A 76 -14.98 11.99 8.55
C GLY A 76 -14.86 10.47 8.45
N HIS A 77 -15.64 9.91 7.52
CA HIS A 77 -15.69 8.50 7.19
C HIS A 77 -15.16 8.25 5.77
N CYS A 78 -14.27 7.27 5.65
CA CYS A 78 -13.80 6.82 4.35
C CYS A 78 -14.81 5.88 3.71
N VAL A 79 -15.30 6.25 2.52
CA VAL A 79 -16.28 5.47 1.77
C VAL A 79 -15.81 5.19 0.35
N ALA A 80 -16.37 4.14 -0.25
CA ALA A 80 -16.12 3.81 -1.64
C ALA A 80 -16.64 4.92 -2.58
N PRO A 81 -16.06 5.12 -3.77
CA PRO A 81 -16.38 6.25 -4.63
C PRO A 81 -17.85 6.29 -5.10
N HIS A 82 -18.52 5.12 -5.13
CA HIS A 82 -19.93 4.98 -5.50
C HIS A 82 -20.92 5.33 -4.37
N ILE A 83 -20.47 5.44 -3.12
CA ILE A 83 -21.31 5.87 -2.01
C ILE A 83 -21.54 7.38 -2.13
N ARG A 84 -22.79 7.83 -2.01
CA ARG A 84 -23.10 9.27 -1.99
C ARG A 84 -22.75 9.83 -0.62
N CYS A 85 -22.06 10.95 -0.61
CA CYS A 85 -21.74 11.67 0.61
C CYS A 85 -22.55 12.95 0.65
N LEU A 86 -23.04 13.32 1.84
CA LEU A 86 -23.68 14.61 2.05
C LEU A 86 -22.67 15.73 1.83
N GLN A 87 -21.46 15.56 2.39
CA GLN A 87 -20.36 16.50 2.24
C GLN A 87 -19.03 15.75 2.07
N GLU A 88 -18.39 15.96 0.93
CA GLU A 88 -17.04 15.44 0.65
C GLU A 88 -16.00 16.38 1.29
N GLN A 89 -15.05 15.80 2.03
CA GLN A 89 -14.00 16.54 2.72
C GLN A 89 -12.63 16.32 2.07
N VAL A 90 -11.75 17.29 2.28
CA VAL A 90 -10.34 17.18 1.90
C VAL A 90 -9.64 16.26 2.90
N GLY A 91 -9.44 15.00 2.53
CA GLY A 91 -8.70 14.05 3.35
C GLY A 91 -8.38 12.79 2.56
N HIS A 92 -7.22 12.17 2.82
CA HIS A 92 -6.92 10.88 2.16
C HIS A 92 -7.49 9.73 2.94
N CYS A 93 -8.03 8.78 2.19
CA CYS A 93 -8.50 7.53 2.73
C CYS A 93 -7.45 6.43 2.55
N PRO A 94 -7.35 5.51 3.52
CA PRO A 94 -6.37 4.43 3.50
C PRO A 94 -6.51 3.47 2.31
N ARG A 95 -7.68 3.43 1.67
CA ARG A 95 -7.89 2.69 0.41
C ARG A 95 -7.81 3.65 -0.76
N ARG A 96 -6.99 3.30 -1.75
CA ARG A 96 -6.85 4.08 -2.98
C ARG A 96 -8.21 4.23 -3.68
N GLY A 97 -8.53 5.47 -4.07
CA GLY A 97 -9.80 5.81 -4.73
C GLY A 97 -11.01 5.90 -3.82
N TRP A 98 -10.85 5.72 -2.50
CA TRP A 98 -11.88 6.06 -1.54
C TRP A 98 -11.84 7.54 -1.22
N LYS A 99 -13.01 8.09 -0.91
CA LYS A 99 -13.19 9.51 -0.58
C LYS A 99 -13.54 9.69 0.89
N CYS A 100 -13.16 10.84 1.43
CA CYS A 100 -13.47 11.23 2.79
C CYS A 100 -14.79 11.99 2.85
N CYS A 101 -15.66 11.63 3.79
CA CYS A 101 -16.97 12.27 3.93
C CYS A 101 -17.28 12.63 5.37
N SER A 102 -17.62 13.90 5.62
CA SER A 102 -18.24 14.30 6.90
C SER A 102 -19.73 14.10 6.80
N GLU A 103 -20.27 13.33 7.75
CA GLU A 103 -21.67 12.99 7.87
C GLU A 103 -22.15 12.02 6.76
N LEU A 104 -22.51 10.81 7.20
CA LEU A 104 -23.04 9.71 6.37
C LEU A 104 -24.57 9.80 6.29
#